data_AF-A0A8B8NC97-F1
#
_entry.id   AF-A0A8B8NC97-F1
#
_cell.length_a   1.000
_cell.length_b   1.000
_cell.length_c   1.000
_cell.angle_alpha   90.00
_cell.angle_beta   90.00
_cell.angle_gamma   90.00
#
_symmetry.space_group_name_H-M   'P 1'
#
loop_
_entity.id
_entity.type
_entity.pdbx_description
1 polymer ?
#
loop_
_entity_poly.entity_id
_entity_poly.type
_entity_poly.pdbx_seq_one_letter_code
_entity_poly.pdbx_strand_id
1 'polypeptide(L)'
;MHFKWRLGNGLSTSFWFDYWHEKGPLYKFFMAADIYRAGSPRTITIQQFFSSTFPPSTVLDAIQPWLDSGPPLVENREDSFIWIGHSSGVFSVSSAWKLIRLT
;
A
#
# COMPACT_ATOMS: atom_id res chain seq x y z
N MET A 1 8.50 -0.06 11.45
CA MET A 1 8.39 0.57 10.11
C MET A 1 7.88 1.98 10.32
N HIS A 2 8.45 3.01 9.69
CA HIS A 2 8.24 4.41 10.11
C HIS A 2 7.57 5.30 9.07
N PHE A 3 7.26 4.79 7.88
CA PHE A 3 6.56 5.56 6.85
C PHE A 3 5.50 4.70 6.18
N LYS A 4 4.42 5.33 5.69
CA LYS A 4 3.38 4.66 4.91
C LYS A 4 2.78 5.59 3.87
N TRP A 5 2.16 5.02 2.86
CA TRP A 5 1.33 5.79 1.93
C TRP A 5 -0.02 6.08 2.57
N ARG A 6 -0.40 7.35 2.54
CA ARG A 6 -1.77 7.82 2.75
C ARG A 6 -2.40 7.96 1.38
N LEU A 7 -3.38 7.11 1.11
CA LEU A 7 -4.07 7.06 -0.17
C LEU A 7 -4.95 8.30 -0.36
N GLY A 8 -4.81 8.90 -1.54
CA GLY A 8 -5.74 9.84 -2.14
C GLY A 8 -6.46 9.14 -3.28
N ASN A 9 -6.10 9.46 -4.51
CA ASN A 9 -6.69 8.91 -5.73
C ASN A 9 -6.12 7.53 -6.09
N GLY A 10 -5.05 7.07 -5.43
CA GLY A 10 -4.45 5.76 -5.65
C GLY A 10 -3.67 5.62 -6.95
N LEU A 11 -3.37 6.72 -7.65
CA LEU A 11 -2.74 6.71 -8.98
C LEU A 11 -1.21 6.61 -8.93
N SER A 12 -0.57 6.96 -7.80
CA SER A 12 0.89 6.90 -7.66
C SER A 12 1.36 5.83 -6.69
N THR A 13 0.45 5.19 -5.97
CA THR A 13 0.75 4.11 -5.03
C THR A 13 0.64 2.74 -5.70
N SER A 14 1.69 1.92 -5.61
CA SER A 14 1.71 0.54 -6.09
C SER A 14 0.87 -0.38 -5.20
N PHE A 15 0.03 -1.21 -5.82
CA PHE A 15 -0.72 -2.24 -5.10
C PHE A 15 0.19 -3.27 -4.41
N TRP A 16 1.24 -3.71 -5.09
CA TRP A 16 2.10 -4.79 -4.60
C TRP A 16 3.23 -4.31 -3.69
N PHE A 17 3.86 -3.18 -4.01
CA PHE A 17 5.18 -2.83 -3.49
C PHE A 17 5.18 -1.75 -2.40
N ASP A 18 4.11 -0.97 -2.30
CA ASP A 18 4.05 0.15 -1.35
C ASP A 18 3.41 -0.21 -0.01
N TYR A 19 3.81 0.53 1.02
CA TYR A 19 3.26 0.42 2.38
C TYR A 19 1.93 1.18 2.50
N TRP A 20 0.91 0.75 1.76
CA TRP A 20 -0.45 1.30 1.85
C TRP A 20 -1.36 0.45 2.75
N HIS A 21 -1.07 -0.84 2.86
CA HIS A 21 -1.84 -1.81 3.65
C HIS A 21 -1.23 -2.03 5.04
N GLU A 22 -2.04 -2.38 6.04
CA GLU A 22 -1.58 -2.64 7.42
C GLU A 22 -0.59 -3.81 7.53
N LYS A 23 -0.72 -4.81 6.65
CA LYS A 23 0.22 -5.94 6.53
C LYS A 23 1.54 -5.55 5.86
N GLY A 24 1.67 -4.30 5.40
CA GLY A 24 2.78 -3.84 4.58
C GLY A 24 2.64 -4.24 3.10
N PRO A 25 3.74 -4.18 2.32
CA PRO A 25 3.74 -4.49 0.91
C PRO A 25 3.33 -5.93 0.66
N LEU A 26 2.29 -6.09 -0.16
CA LEU A 26 1.68 -7.39 -0.40
C LEU A 26 2.62 -8.36 -1.14
N TYR A 27 3.60 -7.86 -1.90
CA TYR A 27 4.58 -8.71 -2.58
C TYR A 27 5.40 -9.59 -1.62
N LYS A 28 5.45 -9.26 -0.32
CA LYS A 28 6.19 -10.05 0.68
C LYS A 28 5.51 -11.36 1.05
N PHE A 29 4.24 -11.54 0.70
CA PHE A 29 3.45 -12.73 1.01
C PHE A 29 3.38 -13.73 -0.14
N PHE A 30 3.91 -13.38 -1.31
CA PHE A 30 3.81 -14.19 -2.53
C PHE A 30 5.14 -14.23 -3.28
N MET A 31 5.44 -15.34 -3.94
CA MET A 31 6.63 -15.38 -4.80
C MET A 31 6.41 -14.55 -6.05
N ALA A 32 7.51 -14.16 -6.70
CA ALA A 32 7.45 -13.39 -7.93
C ALA A 32 6.62 -14.04 -9.04
N ALA A 33 6.69 -15.37 -9.13
CA ALA A 33 5.93 -16.18 -10.08
C ALA A 33 4.42 -16.18 -9.76
N ASP A 34 4.04 -16.15 -8.49
CA ASP A 34 2.64 -16.13 -8.06
C ASP A 34 1.99 -14.81 -8.48
N ILE A 35 2.66 -13.68 -8.23
CA ILE A 35 2.18 -12.36 -8.65
C ILE A 35 2.02 -12.29 -10.18
N TYR A 36 2.95 -12.88 -10.94
CA TYR A 36 2.85 -12.94 -12.40
C TYR A 36 1.64 -13.78 -12.85
N ARG A 37 1.43 -14.94 -12.22
CA ARG A 37 0.29 -15.83 -12.51
C ARG A 37 -1.05 -15.25 -12.07
N ALA A 38 -1.06 -14.27 -11.17
CA ALA A 38 -2.27 -13.63 -10.71
C ALA A 38 -3.03 -12.83 -11.78
N GLY A 39 -2.41 -12.60 -12.95
CA GLY A 39 -3.04 -11.86 -14.05
C GLY A 39 -3.09 -10.35 -13.85
N SER A 40 -2.64 -9.86 -12.68
CA SER A 40 -2.48 -8.42 -12.42
C SER A 40 -1.08 -7.96 -12.81
N PRO A 41 -0.91 -6.83 -13.54
CA PRO A 41 0.40 -6.22 -13.76
C PRO A 41 1.11 -5.92 -12.44
N ARG A 42 2.43 -6.16 -12.37
CA ARG A 42 3.24 -5.81 -11.18
C ARG A 42 3.24 -4.31 -10.87
N THR A 43 3.15 -3.50 -11.91
CA THR A 43 3.16 -2.03 -11.82
C THR A 43 1.77 -1.46 -11.55
N ILE A 44 0.77 -2.31 -11.29
CA ILE A 44 -0.59 -1.84 -11.09
C ILE A 44 -0.69 -0.94 -9.85
N THR A 45 -1.37 0.18 -10.03
CA THR A 45 -1.63 1.12 -8.94
C THR A 45 -2.85 0.66 -8.13
N ILE A 46 -3.04 1.24 -6.95
CA ILE A 46 -4.24 0.96 -6.14
C ILE A 46 -5.51 1.27 -6.93
N GLN A 47 -5.56 2.45 -7.56
CA GLN A 47 -6.72 2.87 -8.35
C GLN A 47 -7.02 1.87 -9.45
N GLN A 48 -5.99 1.50 -10.23
CA GLN A 48 -6.18 0.57 -11.34
C GLN A 48 -6.63 -0.79 -10.86
N PHE A 49 -6.07 -1.30 -9.75
CA PHE A 49 -6.43 -2.59 -9.19
C PHE A 49 -7.91 -2.65 -8.81
N PHE A 50 -8.40 -1.68 -8.04
CA PHE A 50 -9.79 -1.65 -7.59
C PHE A 50 -10.79 -1.25 -8.69
N SER A 51 -10.30 -0.74 -9.84
CA SER A 51 -11.13 -0.44 -11.02
C SER A 51 -11.16 -1.58 -12.04
N SER A 52 -10.35 -2.63 -11.86
CA SER A 52 -10.15 -3.69 -12.84
C SER A 52 -10.87 -4.96 -12.45
N THR A 53 -11.20 -5.77 -13.46
CA THR A 53 -11.62 -7.15 -13.28
C THR A 53 -10.47 -8.07 -13.68
N PHE A 54 -10.07 -8.96 -12.79
CA PHE A 54 -9.02 -9.94 -13.05
C PHE A 54 -9.61 -11.33 -13.32
N PRO A 55 -8.90 -12.19 -14.08
CA PRO A 55 -9.26 -13.60 -14.16
C PRO A 55 -9.13 -14.27 -12.79
N PRO A 56 -9.82 -15.41 -12.56
CA PRO A 56 -9.67 -16.19 -11.35
C PRO A 56 -8.21 -16.53 -11.07
N SER A 57 -7.78 -16.35 -9.82
CA SER A 57 -6.39 -16.50 -9.40
C SER A 57 -6.34 -16.88 -7.94
N THR A 58 -5.63 -17.96 -7.61
CA THR A 58 -5.42 -18.41 -6.23
C THR A 58 -4.75 -17.33 -5.36
N VAL A 59 -3.94 -16.46 -5.96
CA VAL A 59 -3.32 -15.33 -5.26
C VAL A 59 -4.36 -14.25 -4.95
N LEU A 60 -5.20 -13.92 -5.93
CA LEU A 60 -6.25 -12.92 -5.73
C LEU A 60 -7.31 -13.42 -4.73
N ASP A 61 -7.66 -14.70 -4.80
CA ASP A 61 -8.54 -15.37 -3.83
C ASP A 61 -7.95 -15.33 -2.41
N ALA A 62 -6.63 -15.55 -2.28
CA ALA A 62 -5.96 -15.52 -0.99
C ALA A 62 -5.86 -14.12 -0.36
N ILE A 63 -5.74 -13.06 -1.18
CA ILE A 63 -5.71 -11.68 -0.69
C ILE A 63 -7.10 -11.07 -0.52
N GLN A 64 -8.14 -11.61 -1.17
CA GLN A 64 -9.49 -11.07 -1.14
C GLN A 64 -9.98 -10.72 0.29
N PRO A 65 -9.79 -11.58 1.31
CA PRO A 65 -10.19 -11.25 2.69
C PRO A 65 -9.46 -10.04 3.31
N TRP A 66 -8.32 -9.64 2.75
CA TRP A 66 -7.58 -8.45 3.18
C TRP A 66 -8.09 -7.18 2.49
N LEU A 67 -8.88 -7.32 1.42
CA LEU A 67 -9.35 -6.23 0.57
C LEU A 67 -10.82 -5.88 0.77
N ASP A 68 -11.54 -6.59 1.65
CA ASP A 68 -13.02 -6.61 1.70
C ASP A 68 -13.70 -5.25 1.86
N SER A 69 -13.03 -4.24 2.40
CA SER A 69 -13.56 -2.86 2.45
C SER A 69 -12.98 -1.92 1.40
N GLY A 70 -11.92 -2.32 0.70
CA GLY A 70 -11.08 -1.46 -0.12
C GLY A 70 -10.49 -0.28 0.66
N PRO A 71 -9.48 0.42 0.11
CA PRO A 71 -9.09 1.71 0.65
C PRO A 71 -10.13 2.78 0.25
N PRO A 72 -10.42 3.77 1.12
CA PRO A 72 -11.30 4.89 0.78
C PRO A 72 -10.56 5.85 -0.17
N LEU A 73 -10.63 5.57 -1.46
CA LEU A 73 -10.04 6.43 -2.49
C LEU A 73 -10.82 7.74 -2.59
N VAL A 74 -10.11 8.85 -2.67
CA VAL A 74 -10.67 10.19 -2.78
C VAL A 74 -10.27 10.77 -4.13
N GLU A 75 -11.25 10.95 -5.00
CA GLU A 75 -11.05 11.60 -6.29
C GLU A 75 -10.46 13.01 -6.11
N ASN A 76 -9.58 13.43 -7.02
CA ASN A 76 -8.90 14.72 -7.01
C ASN A 76 -7.98 15.00 -5.79
N ARG A 77 -7.60 13.96 -5.04
CA ARG A 77 -6.57 14.06 -3.99
C ARG A 77 -5.36 13.23 -4.38
N GLU A 78 -4.15 13.79 -4.32
CA GLU A 78 -2.94 13.00 -4.56
C GLU A 78 -2.63 12.06 -3.39
N ASP A 79 -2.01 10.92 -3.69
CA ASP A 79 -1.41 10.07 -2.67
C ASP A 79 -0.25 10.82 -2.00
N SER A 80 -0.03 10.56 -0.71
CA SER A 80 1.03 11.22 0.05
C SER A 80 1.81 10.23 0.91
N PHE A 81 3.13 10.39 0.97
CA PHE A 81 3.98 9.59 1.83
C PHE A 81 4.09 10.24 3.21
N ILE A 82 3.65 9.54 4.25
CA ILE A 82 3.58 10.09 5.61
C ILE A 82 4.48 9.33 6.58
N TRP A 83 5.06 10.07 7.52
CA TRP A 83 5.86 9.51 8.61
C TRP A 83 4.95 9.11 9.78
N ILE A 84 5.00 7.85 10.19
CA ILE A 84 4.21 7.32 11.32
C ILE A 84 4.96 7.37 12.66
N GLY A 85 6.20 7.87 12.67
CA GLY A 85 6.97 8.08 13.89
C GLY A 85 6.55 9.31 14.70
N HIS A 86 5.61 10.12 14.20
CA HIS A 86 5.10 11.30 14.90
C HIS A 86 3.68 11.62 14.45
N SER A 87 2.86 12.16 15.35
CA SER A 87 1.43 12.45 15.11
C SER A 87 1.19 13.47 13.98
N SER A 88 2.15 14.35 13.71
CA SER A 88 2.05 15.32 12.60
C SER A 88 2.05 14.67 11.22
N GLY A 89 2.54 13.44 11.07
CA GLY A 89 2.73 12.81 9.76
C GLY A 89 3.92 13.35 8.96
N VAL A 90 4.57 14.42 9.43
CA VAL A 90 5.67 15.12 8.75
C VAL A 90 6.99 14.74 9.39
N PHE A 91 7.92 14.24 8.57
CA PHE A 91 9.26 13.91 9.03
C PHE A 91 10.05 15.16 9.41
N SER A 92 10.75 15.10 10.54
CA SER A 92 11.77 16.07 10.90
C SER A 92 12.89 15.37 11.66
N VAL A 93 14.11 15.88 11.51
CA VAL A 93 15.28 15.34 12.23
C VAL A 93 15.09 15.45 13.74
N SER A 94 14.50 16.54 14.23
CA SER A 94 14.27 16.76 15.66
C SER A 94 13.29 15.75 16.25
N SER A 95 12.17 15.49 15.57
CA SER A 95 11.20 14.49 16.01
C SER A 95 11.76 13.07 15.87
N ALA A 96 12.52 12.79 14.80
CA ALA A 96 13.16 11.48 14.62
C ALA A 96 14.17 11.19 15.73
N TRP A 97 15.00 12.18 16.11
CA TRP A 97 15.93 12.04 17.23
C TRP A 97 15.23 11.81 18.56
N LYS A 98 14.09 12.47 18.81
CA LYS A 98 13.28 12.22 20.02
C LYS A 98 12.75 10.79 20.05
N LEU A 99 12.24 10.29 18.92
CA LEU A 99 11.73 8.93 18.82
C LEU A 99 12.82 7.90 19.15
N ILE A 100 14.00 8.00 18.52
CA ILE A 100 15.12 7.06 18.71
C ILE A 100 15.61 7.04 20.15
N ARG A 101 15.58 8.18 20.86
CA ARG A 101 16.02 8.25 22.26
C ARG A 101 15.02 7.65 23.25
N LEU A 102 13.76 7.50 22.86
CA LEU A 102 12.67 7.00 23.72
C LEU A 102 12.36 5.52 23.47
N THR A 103 12.83 4.96 22.36
CA THR A 103 12.78 3.53 22.02
C THR A 103 14.03 2.81 22.49
#